data_AF-A0A1D2M4Y8-F1
#
_entry.id   AF-A0A1D2M4Y8-F1
#
_cell.length_a   1.000
_cell.length_b   1.000
_cell.length_c   1.000
_cell.angle_alpha   90.00
_cell.angle_beta   90.00
_cell.angle_gamma   90.00
#
_symmetry.space_group_name_H-M   'P 1'
#
loop_
_entity.id
_entity.type
_entity.pdbx_description
1 polymer ?
#
loop_
_entity_poly.entity_id
_entity_poly.type
_entity_poly.pdbx_seq_one_letter_code
_entity_poly.pdbx_strand_id
1 'polypeptide(L)'
;MHACTRVWKISSIVLGLIIVGLGVDSHFNSDWRAVNKRDDPCQQKALNIYGSKDKWCPHIAIEEYFVAITIICFILSVISLGYSFKVEKSTKKMKKLDKYYHCLAALLLIIAGSLYFASAIQTLNMRLQGRNGELQLRTTEKAIAGLLAIVQALIYAVAAFFIGKESSSNETNFNNTMISLNY
;
A
#
# COMPACT_ATOMS: atom_id res chain seq x y z
N MET A 1 -22.62 6.88 11.32
CA MET A 1 -21.45 6.00 11.09
C MET A 1 -20.91 5.57 12.45
N HIS A 2 -20.71 4.26 12.68
CA HIS A 2 -20.25 3.76 13.99
C HIS A 2 -18.85 4.29 14.35
N ALA A 3 -18.60 4.54 15.63
CA ALA A 3 -17.29 5.01 16.11
C ALA A 3 -16.14 4.09 15.68
N CYS A 4 -16.40 2.77 15.65
CA CYS A 4 -15.42 1.76 15.23
C CYS A 4 -14.90 1.99 13.79
N THR A 5 -15.77 2.25 12.81
CA THR A 5 -15.31 2.48 11.42
C THR A 5 -14.54 3.78 11.26
N ARG A 6 -14.81 4.80 12.07
CA ARG A 6 -14.02 6.04 12.09
C ARG A 6 -12.60 5.79 12.61
N VAL A 7 -12.46 5.04 13.70
CA VAL A 7 -11.16 4.70 14.28
C VAL A 7 -10.28 3.96 13.27
N TRP A 8 -10.85 2.99 12.52
CA TRP A 8 -10.11 2.27 11.48
C TRP A 8 -9.65 3.19 10.34
N LYS A 9 -10.51 4.12 9.87
CA LYS A 9 -10.14 5.07 8.82
C LYS A 9 -9.04 6.03 9.27
N ILE A 10 -9.12 6.56 10.50
CA ILE A 10 -8.09 7.45 11.07
C ILE A 10 -6.76 6.71 11.21
N SER A 11 -6.79 5.49 11.78
CA SER A 11 -5.59 4.67 11.96
C SER A 11 -4.93 4.35 10.60
N SER A 12 -5.76 4.04 9.60
CA SER A 12 -5.31 3.80 8.22
C SER A 12 -4.66 5.05 7.60
N ILE A 13 -5.17 6.26 7.86
CA ILE A 13 -4.54 7.49 7.36
C ILE A 13 -3.20 7.74 8.04
N VAL A 14 -3.12 7.61 9.36
CA VAL A 14 -1.87 7.81 10.11
C VAL A 14 -0.79 6.84 9.62
N LEU A 15 -1.13 5.56 9.51
CA LEU A 15 -0.19 4.55 9.01
C LEU A 15 0.15 4.78 7.53
N GLY A 16 -0.81 5.19 6.71
CA GLY A 16 -0.60 5.56 5.31
C GLY A 16 0.38 6.72 5.15
N LEU A 17 0.30 7.74 6.01
CA LEU A 17 1.25 8.86 6.01
C LEU A 17 2.68 8.40 6.32
N ILE A 18 2.85 7.52 7.30
CA ILE A 18 4.16 6.94 7.65
C ILE A 18 4.72 6.14 6.47
N ILE A 19 3.90 5.28 5.84
CA ILE A 19 4.31 4.46 4.70
C ILE A 19 4.72 5.34 3.51
N VAL A 20 3.93 6.36 3.17
CA VAL A 20 4.26 7.30 2.10
C VAL A 20 5.56 8.04 2.41
N GLY A 21 5.72 8.53 3.66
CA GLY A 21 6.95 9.20 4.09
C GLY A 21 8.18 8.31 3.91
N LEU A 22 8.14 7.08 4.45
CA LEU A 22 9.24 6.12 4.31
C LEU A 22 9.49 5.71 2.85
N GLY A 23 8.43 5.47 2.06
CA GLY A 23 8.54 5.09 0.66
C GLY A 23 9.14 6.18 -0.21
N VAL A 24 8.71 7.43 -0.03
CA VAL A 24 9.25 8.60 -0.74
C VAL A 24 10.70 8.84 -0.31
N ASP A 25 10.98 8.88 1.00
CA ASP A 25 12.33 9.11 1.53
C ASP A 25 13.31 8.04 1.02
N SER A 26 12.96 6.76 1.16
CA SER A 26 13.80 5.66 0.70
C SER A 26 13.92 5.58 -0.83
N HIS A 27 12.97 6.10 -1.60
CA HIS A 27 13.09 6.16 -3.06
C HIS A 27 13.99 7.33 -3.52
N PHE A 28 13.81 8.53 -2.97
CA PHE A 28 14.55 9.72 -3.40
C PHE A 28 15.95 9.81 -2.81
N ASN A 29 16.15 9.35 -1.57
CA ASN A 29 17.44 9.41 -0.88
C ASN A 29 18.26 8.11 -0.98
N SER A 30 17.86 7.17 -1.83
CA SER A 30 18.63 5.95 -2.09
C SER A 30 19.53 6.11 -3.31
N ASP A 31 20.78 5.68 -3.17
CA ASP A 31 21.75 5.62 -4.26
C ASP A 31 21.33 4.64 -5.37
N TRP A 32 20.31 3.82 -5.12
CA TRP A 32 19.79 2.83 -6.07
C TRP A 32 19.42 3.43 -7.42
N ARG A 33 18.85 4.64 -7.45
CA ARG A 33 18.53 5.35 -8.70
C ARG A 33 19.77 5.68 -9.52
N ALA A 34 20.86 6.05 -8.85
CA ALA A 34 22.13 6.35 -9.52
C ALA A 34 22.81 5.07 -10.01
N VAL A 35 22.70 3.96 -9.26
CA VAL A 35 23.25 2.65 -9.65
C VAL A 35 22.51 2.07 -10.85
N ASN A 36 21.18 2.16 -10.89
CA ASN A 36 20.39 1.57 -11.99
C ASN A 36 20.53 2.33 -13.32
N LYS A 37 21.07 3.55 -13.30
CA LYS A 37 21.39 4.34 -14.50
C LYS A 37 22.76 4.05 -15.11
N ARG A 38 23.59 3.21 -14.46
CA ARG A 38 24.92 2.85 -14.97
C ARG A 38 24.84 1.74 -16.01
N ASP A 39 25.89 1.61 -16.81
CA ASP A 39 26.01 0.56 -17.84
C ASP A 39 26.03 -0.86 -17.25
N ASP A 40 26.45 -1.01 -15.98
CA ASP A 40 26.43 -2.28 -15.23
C ASP A 40 25.64 -2.13 -13.91
N PRO A 41 24.30 -2.09 -14.00
CA PRO A 41 23.45 -2.01 -12.81
C PRO A 41 23.54 -3.32 -12.03
N CYS A 42 23.63 -3.21 -10.71
CA CYS A 42 23.95 -4.33 -9.81
C CYS A 42 25.38 -4.90 -9.93
N GLN A 43 26.30 -4.22 -10.63
CA GLN A 43 27.72 -4.57 -10.69
C GLN A 43 27.96 -6.03 -11.11
N GLN A 44 27.22 -6.52 -12.10
CA GLN A 44 27.24 -7.91 -12.52
C GLN A 44 28.66 -8.34 -12.93
N LYS A 45 29.43 -7.45 -13.57
CA LYS A 45 30.82 -7.71 -13.96
C LYS A 45 31.76 -7.75 -12.76
N ALA A 46 31.55 -6.89 -11.76
CA ALA A 46 32.41 -6.84 -10.57
C ALA A 46 32.15 -8.03 -9.61
N LEU A 47 30.90 -8.53 -9.58
CA LEU A 47 30.50 -9.66 -8.75
C LEU A 47 30.67 -11.03 -9.43
N ASN A 48 31.18 -11.07 -10.66
CA ASN A 48 31.33 -12.31 -11.46
C ASN A 48 30.03 -13.15 -11.55
N ILE A 49 28.86 -12.49 -11.64
CA ILE A 49 27.57 -13.17 -11.69
C ILE A 49 27.21 -13.47 -13.15
N TYR A 50 27.09 -14.75 -13.50
CA TYR A 50 26.65 -15.21 -14.81
C TYR A 50 25.13 -15.44 -14.83
N GLY A 51 24.39 -14.75 -15.71
CA GLY A 51 22.93 -14.87 -15.84
C GLY A 51 22.29 -13.64 -16.50
N SER A 52 20.99 -13.71 -16.80
CA SER A 52 20.27 -12.51 -17.28
C SER A 52 20.10 -11.52 -16.14
N LYS A 53 20.42 -10.24 -16.40
CA LYS A 53 20.23 -9.10 -15.50
C LYS A 53 18.82 -9.07 -14.89
N ASP A 54 17.80 -9.44 -15.67
CA ASP A 54 16.39 -9.41 -15.25
C ASP A 54 16.07 -10.41 -14.14
N LYS A 55 16.89 -11.46 -13.99
CA LYS A 55 16.71 -12.46 -12.92
C LYS A 55 17.35 -12.03 -11.61
N TRP A 56 18.35 -11.16 -11.68
CA TRP A 56 19.18 -10.82 -10.54
C TRP A 56 18.98 -9.41 -10.05
N CYS A 57 18.75 -8.41 -10.90
CA CYS A 57 18.72 -7.00 -10.52
C CYS A 57 17.28 -6.49 -10.39
N PRO A 58 16.82 -6.03 -9.22
CA PRO A 58 15.46 -5.51 -9.08
C PRO A 58 15.24 -4.27 -9.94
N HIS A 59 14.12 -4.25 -10.66
CA HIS A 59 13.82 -3.15 -11.57
C HIS A 59 13.42 -1.90 -10.80
N ILE A 60 13.92 -0.71 -11.17
CA ILE A 60 13.56 0.56 -10.50
C ILE A 60 12.05 0.84 -10.54
N ALA A 61 11.39 0.35 -11.59
CA ALA A 61 9.93 0.45 -11.74
C ALA A 61 9.15 -0.17 -10.58
N ILE A 62 9.73 -1.13 -9.82
CA ILE A 62 9.08 -1.69 -8.63
C ILE A 62 8.96 -0.63 -7.53
N GLU A 63 10.01 0.17 -7.32
CA GLU A 63 10.00 1.23 -6.31
C GLU A 63 9.06 2.36 -6.71
N GLU A 64 9.10 2.76 -7.98
CA GLU A 64 8.20 3.79 -8.53
C GLU A 64 6.74 3.34 -8.44
N TYR A 65 6.46 2.07 -8.75
CA TYR A 65 5.14 1.47 -8.58
C TYR A 65 4.68 1.49 -7.12
N PHE A 66 5.56 1.11 -6.18
CA PHE A 66 5.24 1.15 -4.74
C PHE A 66 4.89 2.57 -4.27
N VAL A 67 5.72 3.56 -4.62
CA VAL A 67 5.48 4.96 -4.24
C VAL A 67 4.18 5.49 -4.86
N ALA A 68 3.95 5.22 -6.14
CA ALA A 68 2.74 5.66 -6.82
C ALA A 68 1.47 5.05 -6.19
N ILE A 69 1.46 3.73 -5.96
CA ILE A 69 0.31 3.03 -5.36
C ILE A 69 0.05 3.50 -3.94
N THR A 70 1.09 3.65 -3.11
CA THR A 70 0.91 4.11 -1.72
C THR A 70 0.37 5.54 -1.64
N ILE A 71 0.83 6.45 -2.51
CA ILE A 71 0.29 7.81 -2.62
C ILE A 71 -1.17 7.81 -3.07
N ILE A 72 -1.50 7.06 -4.14
CA ILE A 72 -2.88 6.97 -4.65
C ILE A 72 -3.80 6.41 -3.57
N CYS A 73 -3.40 5.32 -2.92
CA CYS A 73 -4.16 4.73 -1.83
C CYS A 73 -4.39 5.74 -0.71
N PHE A 74 -3.36 6.48 -0.29
CA PHE A 74 -3.45 7.50 0.77
C PHE A 74 -4.41 8.65 0.41
N ILE A 75 -4.32 9.19 -0.79
CA ILE A 75 -5.23 10.26 -1.27
C ILE A 75 -6.68 9.76 -1.21
N LEU A 76 -6.94 8.55 -1.70
CA LEU A 76 -8.28 7.97 -1.66
C LEU A 76 -8.78 7.73 -0.23
N SER A 77 -7.91 7.41 0.73
CA SER A 77 -8.28 7.27 2.15
C SER A 77 -8.73 8.59 2.74
N VAL A 78 -7.99 9.66 2.45
CA VAL A 78 -8.30 11.02 2.90
C VAL A 78 -9.64 11.47 2.31
N ILE A 79 -9.87 11.22 1.03
CA ILE A 79 -11.15 11.49 0.36
C ILE A 79 -12.29 10.70 1.01
N SER A 80 -12.12 9.40 1.25
CA SER A 80 -13.14 8.55 1.91
C SER A 80 -13.48 9.04 3.32
N LEU A 81 -12.48 9.49 4.09
CA LEU A 81 -12.73 10.09 5.41
C LEU A 81 -13.47 11.44 5.28
N GLY A 82 -13.11 12.28 4.32
CA GLY A 82 -13.78 13.57 4.07
C GLY A 82 -15.27 13.39 3.75
N TYR A 83 -15.62 12.41 2.90
CA TYR A 83 -17.02 12.07 2.64
C TYR A 83 -17.75 11.54 3.88
N SER A 84 -17.03 10.82 4.75
CA SER A 84 -17.58 10.27 5.99
C SER A 84 -17.95 11.37 7.01
N PHE A 85 -17.32 12.54 6.95
CA PHE A 85 -17.68 13.69 7.81
C PHE A 85 -18.82 14.53 7.25
N LYS A 86 -18.92 14.67 5.93
CA LYS A 86 -19.94 15.53 5.29
C LYS A 86 -21.32 14.89 5.21
N VAL A 87 -21.41 13.56 5.26
CA VAL A 87 -22.67 12.84 5.01
C VAL A 87 -23.14 12.16 6.29
N GLU A 88 -24.17 12.73 6.91
CA GLU A 88 -24.74 12.25 8.17
C GLU A 88 -25.39 10.85 8.04
N LYS A 89 -26.01 10.57 6.88
CA LYS A 89 -26.51 9.24 6.48
C LYS A 89 -25.91 8.80 5.15
N SER A 90 -24.92 7.91 5.19
CA SER A 90 -24.34 7.36 3.96
C SER A 90 -25.37 6.55 3.18
N THR A 91 -25.52 6.81 1.90
CA THR A 91 -26.42 6.02 1.04
C THR A 91 -25.86 4.60 0.82
N LYS A 92 -26.74 3.64 0.49
CA LYS A 92 -26.34 2.24 0.17
C LYS A 92 -25.26 2.18 -0.92
N LYS A 93 -25.38 3.04 -1.94
CA LYS A 93 -24.41 3.14 -3.04
C LYS A 93 -23.02 3.58 -2.54
N MET A 94 -22.95 4.56 -1.63
CA MET A 94 -21.69 5.01 -1.04
C MET A 94 -21.03 3.91 -0.20
N LYS A 95 -21.79 3.18 0.62
CA LYS A 95 -21.25 2.05 1.40
C LYS A 95 -20.66 0.95 0.51
N LYS A 96 -21.34 0.62 -0.61
CA LYS A 96 -20.84 -0.37 -1.57
C LYS A 96 -19.56 0.09 -2.25
N LEU A 97 -19.47 1.36 -2.63
CA LEU A 97 -18.27 1.95 -3.24
C LEU A 97 -17.10 1.98 -2.26
N ASP A 98 -17.35 2.36 -1.00
CA ASP A 98 -16.33 2.38 0.07
C ASP A 98 -15.77 0.97 0.32
N LYS A 99 -16.65 -0.05 0.37
CA LYS A 99 -16.23 -1.46 0.47
C LYS A 99 -15.34 -1.88 -0.70
N TYR A 100 -15.76 -1.58 -1.93
CA TYR A 100 -15.01 -1.96 -3.14
C TYR A 100 -13.63 -1.30 -3.17
N TYR A 101 -13.57 -0.01 -2.85
CA TYR A 101 -12.31 0.72 -2.71
C TYR A 101 -11.39 0.07 -1.67
N HIS A 102 -11.88 -0.23 -0.47
CA HIS A 102 -11.05 -0.84 0.56
C HIS A 102 -10.53 -2.23 0.17
N CYS A 103 -11.34 -3.05 -0.51
CA CYS A 103 -10.88 -4.32 -1.08
C CYS A 103 -9.80 -4.12 -2.16
N LEU A 104 -10.00 -3.19 -3.09
CA LEU A 104 -9.05 -2.91 -4.16
C LEU A 104 -7.73 -2.36 -3.60
N ALA A 105 -7.81 -1.43 -2.64
CA ALA A 105 -6.65 -0.87 -1.96
C ALA A 105 -5.87 -1.95 -1.19
N ALA A 106 -6.56 -2.86 -0.49
CA ALA A 106 -5.92 -3.98 0.19
C ALA A 106 -5.16 -4.87 -0.81
N LEU A 107 -5.77 -5.22 -1.94
CA LEU A 107 -5.13 -6.05 -2.96
C LEU A 107 -3.88 -5.37 -3.55
N LEU A 108 -4.01 -4.09 -3.93
CA LEU A 108 -2.90 -3.32 -4.50
C LEU A 108 -1.75 -3.16 -3.51
N LEU A 109 -2.04 -2.89 -2.23
CA LEU A 109 -1.01 -2.73 -1.20
C LEU A 109 -0.32 -4.05 -0.83
N ILE A 110 -1.02 -5.18 -0.85
CA ILE A 110 -0.38 -6.50 -0.67
C ILE A 110 0.62 -6.74 -1.80
N ILE A 111 0.21 -6.51 -3.05
CA ILE A 111 1.08 -6.73 -4.21
C ILE A 111 2.27 -5.78 -4.16
N ALA A 112 2.03 -4.48 -4.00
CA ALA A 112 3.09 -3.48 -3.97
C ALA A 112 4.04 -3.69 -2.78
N GLY A 113 3.51 -3.94 -1.58
CA GLY A 113 4.29 -4.20 -0.37
C GLY A 113 5.15 -5.46 -0.49
N SER A 114 4.60 -6.55 -1.05
CA SER A 114 5.35 -7.81 -1.26
C SER A 114 6.47 -7.62 -2.27
N LEU A 115 6.21 -6.95 -3.39
CA LEU A 115 7.23 -6.65 -4.41
C LEU A 115 8.34 -5.75 -3.85
N TYR A 116 7.96 -4.72 -3.07
CA TYR A 116 8.92 -3.79 -2.49
C TYR A 116 9.79 -4.46 -1.41
N PHE A 117 9.18 -5.30 -0.57
CA PHE A 117 9.90 -6.11 0.41
C PHE A 117 10.86 -7.11 -0.26
N ALA A 118 10.40 -7.85 -1.27
CA ALA A 118 11.23 -8.78 -2.01
C ALA A 118 12.42 -8.06 -2.69
N SER A 119 12.17 -6.91 -3.32
CA SER A 119 13.20 -6.05 -3.89
C SER A 119 14.23 -5.63 -2.83
N ALA A 120 13.79 -5.20 -1.65
CA ALA A 120 14.68 -4.80 -0.56
C ALA A 120 15.58 -5.94 -0.08
N ILE A 121 15.04 -7.16 0.08
CA ILE A 121 15.82 -8.35 0.47
C ILE A 121 16.83 -8.73 -0.61
N GLN A 122 16.41 -8.67 -1.87
CA GLN A 122 17.28 -8.96 -3.01
C GLN A 122 18.46 -7.97 -3.06
N THR A 123 18.19 -6.67 -2.91
CA THR A 123 19.24 -5.63 -2.85
C THR A 123 20.14 -5.79 -1.63
N LEU A 124 19.60 -6.18 -0.47
CA LEU A 124 20.38 -6.42 0.75
C LEU A 124 21.42 -7.53 0.55
N ASN A 125 21.05 -8.59 -0.17
CA ASN A 125 21.93 -9.74 -0.42
C ASN A 125 23.10 -9.43 -1.38
N MET A 126 23.00 -8.37 -2.19
CA MET A 126 24.02 -8.04 -3.19
C MET A 126 25.26 -7.33 -2.66
N ARG A 127 25.20 -6.73 -1.46
CA ARG A 127 26.31 -5.99 -0.82
C ARG A 127 27.10 -5.09 -1.80
N LEU A 128 26.38 -4.25 -2.56
CA LEU A 128 26.99 -3.43 -3.61
C LEU A 128 27.96 -2.39 -3.05
N GLN A 129 29.10 -2.21 -3.70
CA GLN A 129 30.15 -1.26 -3.30
C GLN A 129 30.23 -0.09 -4.28
N GLY A 130 30.21 1.13 -3.77
CA GLY A 130 30.45 2.34 -4.54
C GLY A 130 31.94 2.60 -4.76
N ARG A 131 32.25 3.56 -5.64
CA ARG A 131 33.64 3.96 -5.95
C ARG A 131 34.40 4.52 -4.73
N ASN A 132 33.67 5.04 -3.74
CA ASN A 132 34.21 5.72 -2.55
C ASN A 132 33.72 5.11 -1.22
N GLY A 133 33.17 3.88 -1.21
CA GLY A 133 32.62 3.25 0.01
C GLY A 133 31.31 2.49 -0.23
N GLU A 134 30.68 2.01 0.84
CA GLU A 134 29.39 1.29 0.77
C GLU A 134 28.27 2.22 0.26
N LEU A 135 27.45 1.72 -0.67
CA LEU A 135 26.30 2.46 -1.22
C LEU A 135 25.18 2.53 -0.17
N GLN A 136 24.57 3.70 0.00
CA GLN A 136 23.42 3.85 0.88
C GLN A 136 22.15 3.44 0.13
N LEU A 137 21.90 2.13 0.15
CA LEU A 137 20.76 1.53 -0.55
C LEU A 137 19.45 1.65 0.24
N ARG A 138 19.52 2.03 1.53
CA ARG A 138 18.37 2.18 2.43
C ARG A 138 17.45 0.94 2.46
N THR A 139 18.06 -0.23 2.37
CA THR A 139 17.37 -1.53 2.24
C THR A 139 16.49 -1.84 3.45
N THR A 140 16.93 -1.45 4.65
CA THR A 140 16.15 -1.60 5.88
C THR A 140 14.88 -0.75 5.83
N GLU A 141 14.95 0.53 5.45
CA GLU A 141 13.75 1.36 5.32
C GLU A 141 12.79 0.82 4.26
N LYS A 142 13.32 0.33 3.13
CA LYS A 142 12.50 -0.29 2.07
C LYS A 142 11.77 -1.53 2.58
N ALA A 143 12.46 -2.41 3.31
CA ALA A 143 11.87 -3.60 3.89
C ALA A 143 10.79 -3.25 4.93
N ILE A 144 11.06 -2.28 5.82
CA ILE A 144 10.08 -1.81 6.81
C ILE A 144 8.86 -1.21 6.12
N ALA A 145 9.05 -0.34 5.12
CA ALA A 145 7.94 0.28 4.38
C ALA A 145 7.08 -0.78 3.64
N GLY A 146 7.72 -1.77 3.02
CA GLY A 146 7.02 -2.89 2.38
C GLY A 146 6.19 -3.70 3.37
N LEU A 147 6.76 -4.03 4.54
CA LEU A 147 6.06 -4.76 5.60
C LEU A 147 4.88 -3.96 6.17
N LEU A 148 5.08 -2.66 6.43
CA LEU A 148 4.03 -1.77 6.91
C LEU A 148 2.89 -1.65 5.89
N ALA A 149 3.20 -1.65 4.58
CA ALA A 149 2.17 -1.66 3.53
C ALA A 149 1.33 -2.95 3.55
N ILE A 150 1.95 -4.11 3.83
CA ILE A 150 1.21 -5.38 3.99
C ILE A 150 0.29 -5.31 5.22
N VAL A 151 0.78 -4.80 6.35
CA VAL A 151 -0.03 -4.60 7.56
C VAL A 151 -1.20 -3.65 7.30
N GLN A 152 -0.94 -2.54 6.61
CA GLN A 152 -1.96 -1.59 6.19
C GLN A 152 -3.02 -2.23 5.30
N ALA A 153 -2.63 -3.13 4.40
CA ALA A 153 -3.57 -3.86 3.57
C ALA A 153 -4.49 -4.79 4.37
N LEU A 154 -3.98 -5.44 5.41
CA LEU A 154 -4.80 -6.25 6.34
C LEU A 154 -5.81 -5.37 7.07
N ILE A 155 -5.41 -4.18 7.52
CA ILE A 155 -6.32 -3.20 8.13
C ILE A 155 -7.43 -2.81 7.15
N TYR A 156 -7.10 -2.58 5.87
CA TYR A 156 -8.10 -2.31 4.84
C TYR A 156 -9.07 -3.47 4.60
N ALA A 157 -8.57 -4.71 4.58
CA ALA A 157 -9.40 -5.89 4.44
C ALA A 157 -10.38 -6.04 5.61
N VAL A 158 -9.90 -5.82 6.85
CA VAL A 158 -10.73 -5.83 8.05
C VAL A 158 -11.79 -4.72 8.00
N ALA A 159 -11.42 -3.51 7.60
CA ALA A 159 -12.37 -2.41 7.43
C ALA A 159 -13.45 -2.73 6.38
N ALA A 160 -13.07 -3.30 5.23
CA ALA A 160 -14.00 -3.71 4.19
C ALA A 160 -15.00 -4.77 4.68
N PHE A 161 -14.54 -5.72 5.50
CA PHE A 161 -15.40 -6.74 6.11
C PHE A 161 -16.46 -6.13 7.03
N PHE A 162 -16.05 -5.22 7.92
CA PHE A 162 -16.99 -4.54 8.83
C PHE A 162 -18.02 -3.68 8.08
N ILE A 163 -17.59 -2.94 7.04
CA ILE A 163 -18.51 -2.16 6.18
C ILE A 163 -19.52 -3.08 5.48
N GLY A 164 -19.06 -4.25 5.02
CA GLY A 164 -19.91 -5.26 4.39
C GLY A 164 -21.00 -5.79 5.32
N LYS A 165 -20.64 -6.12 6.58
CA LYS A 165 -21.60 -6.60 7.59
C LYS A 165 -22.69 -5.57 7.88
N GLU A 166 -22.33 -4.29 7.99
CA GLU A 166 -23.28 -3.19 8.23
C GLU A 166 -24.23 -2.98 7.04
N SER A 167 -23.79 -3.25 5.80
CA SER A 167 -24.64 -3.16 4.62
C SER A 167 -25.71 -4.25 4.60
N SER A 168 -25.37 -5.48 4.99
CA SER A 168 -26.30 -6.63 4.99
C SER A 168 -27.38 -6.51 6.07
N SER A 169 -27.03 -6.07 7.29
CA SER A 169 -28.01 -5.91 8.38
C SER A 169 -29.08 -4.84 8.07
N ASN A 170 -28.72 -3.78 7.35
CA ASN A 170 -29.69 -2.75 6.93
C ASN A 170 -30.63 -3.26 5.82
N GLU A 171 -30.24 -4.27 5.07
CA GLU A 171 -31.06 -4.85 3.99
C GLU A 171 -32.21 -5.69 4.57
N THR A 172 -31.92 -6.49 5.60
CA THR A 172 -32.93 -7.29 6.31
C THR A 172 -33.99 -6.41 6.98
N ASN A 173 -33.58 -5.32 7.65
CA ASN A 173 -34.52 -4.41 8.31
C ASN A 173 -35.41 -3.65 7.32
N PHE A 174 -34.87 -3.18 6.20
CA PHE A 174 -35.65 -2.43 5.21
C PHE A 174 -36.75 -3.29 4.56
N ASN A 175 -36.44 -4.55 4.22
CA ASN A 175 -37.43 -5.47 3.67
C ASN A 175 -38.54 -5.78 4.67
N ASN A 176 -38.20 -5.99 5.95
CA ASN A 176 -39.19 -6.22 6.99
C ASN A 176 -40.11 -5.01 7.21
N THR A 177 -39.58 -3.78 7.09
CA THR A 177 -40.39 -2.55 7.25
C THR A 177 -41.37 -2.36 6.09
N MET A 178 -40.94 -2.64 4.85
CA MET A 178 -41.82 -2.59 3.68
C MET A 178 -42.96 -3.62 3.76
N ILE A 179 -42.66 -4.84 4.24
CA ILE A 179 -43.68 -5.88 4.43
C ILE A 179 -44.72 -5.43 5.46
N SER A 180 -44.31 -4.76 6.55
CA SER A 180 -45.23 -4.29 7.60
C SER A 180 -46.16 -3.15 7.19
N LEU A 181 -45.84 -2.39 6.13
CA LEU A 181 -46.67 -1.28 5.64
C LEU A 181 -47.73 -1.71 4.63
N ASN A 182 -47.70 -2.96 4.18
CA ASN A 182 -48.64 -3.53 3.22
C ASN A 182 -49.75 -4.38 3.87
N TYR A 183 -49.84 -4.39 5.21
CA TYR A 183 -50.91 -5.00 6.00
C TYR A 183 -51.56 -3.94 6.89
#